data_AF-A0A433T4M0-F1
#
_entry.id   AF-A0A433T4M0-F1
#
_cell.length_a   1.000
_cell.length_b   1.000
_cell.length_c   1.000
_cell.angle_alpha   90.00
_cell.angle_beta   90.00
_cell.angle_gamma   90.00
#
_symmetry.space_group_name_H-M   'P 1'
#
loop_
_entity.id
_entity.type
_entity.pdbx_description
1 polymer ?
#
loop_
_entity_poly.entity_id
_entity_poly.type
_entity_poly.pdbx_seq_one_letter_code
_entity_poly.pdbx_strand_id
1 'polypeptide(L)'
;MVEEEPPFLQGHGRQWVELSPVKIVKNPDGSLAQSAMMGNALQKERREMKQAQRESEVNSMPTALNNDWIDPMPEDGGRTLAANMRGVGMAPKEEPEWKKHISGGAKASYGKKETKSILEQRQSLPIYKLKDDL
;
A
#
# COMPACT_ATOMS: atom_id res chain seq x y z
N MET A 1 31.85 -37.83 28.84
CA MET A 1 31.98 -36.36 28.95
C MET A 1 30.95 -35.95 29.99
N VAL A 2 31.41 -35.65 31.21
CA VAL A 2 30.53 -35.30 32.34
C VAL A 2 30.28 -33.80 32.23
N GLU A 3 29.03 -33.41 32.03
CA GLU A 3 28.58 -32.02 32.10
C GLU A 3 28.63 -31.60 33.58
N GLU A 4 29.75 -31.02 34.00
CA GLU A 4 29.90 -30.48 35.35
C GLU A 4 29.10 -29.18 35.45
N GLU A 5 28.06 -29.19 36.26
CA GLU A 5 27.17 -28.04 36.47
C GLU A 5 27.98 -26.86 37.03
N PRO A 6 27.82 -25.65 36.46
CA PRO A 6 28.65 -24.52 36.86
C PRO A 6 28.36 -24.11 38.32
N PRO A 7 29.35 -23.63 39.07
CA PRO A 7 29.27 -23.44 40.52
C PRO A 7 28.19 -22.43 40.98
N PHE A 8 27.81 -21.48 40.12
CA PHE A 8 26.70 -20.55 40.42
C PHE A 8 25.31 -21.20 40.33
N LEU A 9 25.21 -22.43 39.82
CA LEU A 9 24.00 -23.24 39.72
C LEU A 9 23.98 -24.41 40.72
N GLN A 10 25.03 -24.57 41.55
CA GLN A 10 25.05 -25.59 42.60
C GLN A 10 23.84 -25.41 43.55
N GLY A 11 23.03 -26.46 43.67
CA GLY A 11 21.82 -26.47 44.50
C GLY A 11 20.54 -25.94 43.84
N HIS A 12 20.62 -25.41 42.61
CA HIS A 12 19.47 -24.95 41.82
C HIS A 12 19.21 -25.83 40.57
N GLY A 13 20.01 -26.88 40.37
CA GLY A 13 19.89 -27.82 39.28
C GLY A 13 18.63 -28.69 39.34
N ARG A 14 17.76 -28.50 38.35
CA ARG A 14 16.70 -29.43 37.90
C ARG A 14 15.81 -30.03 39.00
N GLN A 15 15.45 -29.26 40.02
CA GLN A 15 14.14 -29.47 40.60
C GLN A 15 13.14 -28.84 39.64
N TRP A 16 12.44 -29.69 38.91
CA TRP A 16 11.17 -29.36 38.27
C TRP A 16 10.25 -28.83 39.35
N VAL A 17 10.36 -27.55 39.68
CA VAL A 17 9.41 -26.90 40.55
C VAL A 17 8.12 -26.87 39.73
N GLU A 18 7.22 -27.81 40.01
CA GLU A 18 5.81 -27.69 39.70
C GLU A 18 5.28 -26.49 40.50
N LEU A 19 5.64 -25.29 40.05
CA LEU A 19 5.03 -24.06 40.51
C LEU A 19 3.58 -24.14 40.04
N SER A 20 2.65 -24.29 40.99
CA SER A 20 1.23 -24.10 40.69
C SER A 20 1.08 -22.75 39.98
N PRO A 21 0.31 -22.65 38.88
CA PRO A 21 0.25 -21.44 38.08
C PRO A 21 0.00 -20.22 38.97
N VAL A 22 0.91 -19.25 38.90
CA VAL A 22 0.78 -18.00 39.65
C VAL A 22 -0.55 -17.36 39.27
N LYS A 23 -1.40 -17.07 40.27
CA LYS A 23 -2.70 -16.43 40.03
C LYS A 23 -2.47 -15.04 39.41
N ILE A 24 -2.82 -14.90 38.14
CA ILE A 24 -2.76 -13.61 37.43
C ILE A 24 -3.96 -12.79 37.87
N VAL A 25 -3.70 -11.70 38.60
CA VAL A 25 -4.71 -10.70 38.96
C VAL A 25 -4.47 -9.46 38.13
N LYS A 26 -5.55 -8.86 37.62
CA LYS A 26 -5.48 -7.63 36.83
C LYS A 26 -5.17 -6.48 37.79
N ASN A 27 -4.02 -5.84 37.64
CA ASN A 27 -3.70 -4.58 38.34
C ASN A 27 -4.01 -3.40 37.40
N PRO A 28 -5.15 -2.71 37.59
CA PRO A 28 -5.54 -1.60 36.72
C PRO A 28 -4.58 -0.40 36.81
N ASP A 29 -3.91 -0.23 37.95
CA ASP A 29 -2.93 0.83 38.19
C ASP A 29 -1.48 0.38 37.86
N GLY A 30 -1.32 -0.79 37.24
CA GLY A 30 -0.02 -1.32 36.84
C GLY A 30 0.59 -0.57 35.65
N SER A 31 1.92 -0.48 35.60
CA SER A 31 2.65 0.22 34.53
C SER A 31 2.36 -0.32 33.13
N LEU A 32 2.09 -1.63 33.00
CA LEU A 32 1.74 -2.28 31.73
C LEU A 32 0.42 -1.76 31.17
N ALA A 33 -0.61 -1.60 32.03
CA ALA A 33 -1.93 -1.12 31.62
C ALA A 33 -1.88 0.36 31.24
N GLN A 34 -1.19 1.18 32.05
CA GLN A 34 -0.95 2.60 31.74
C GLN A 34 -0.17 2.78 30.42
N SER A 35 0.88 1.98 30.21
CA SER A 35 1.67 2.01 28.98
C SER A 35 0.86 1.60 27.76
N ALA A 36 -0.03 0.60 27.90
CA ALA A 36 -0.91 0.17 26.82
C ALA A 36 -1.93 1.25 26.44
N MET A 37 -2.54 1.92 27.42
CA MET A 37 -3.47 3.03 27.18
C MET A 37 -2.78 4.22 26.49
N MET A 38 -1.63 4.65 27.01
CA MET A 38 -0.82 5.73 26.41
C MET A 38 -0.34 5.37 25.00
N GLY A 39 0.09 4.12 24.78
CA GLY A 39 0.51 3.62 23.49
C GLY A 39 -0.61 3.67 22.44
N ASN A 40 -1.82 3.25 22.80
CA ASN A 40 -2.98 3.33 21.91
C ASN A 40 -3.34 4.78 21.56
N ALA A 41 -3.27 5.70 22.53
CA ALA A 41 -3.50 7.12 22.29
C ALA A 41 -2.46 7.71 21.31
N LEU A 42 -1.18 7.45 21.55
CA LEU A 42 -0.08 7.92 20.69
C LEU A 42 -0.16 7.35 19.26
N GLN A 43 -0.57 6.09 19.10
CA GLN A 43 -0.76 5.50 17.77
C GLN A 43 -1.92 6.15 17.01
N LYS A 44 -3.03 6.48 17.71
CA LYS A 44 -4.15 7.21 17.12
C LYS A 44 -3.72 8.61 16.68
N GLU A 45 -2.99 9.33 17.52
CA GLU A 45 -2.45 10.66 17.21
C GLU A 45 -1.54 10.64 15.98
N ARG A 46 -0.62 9.67 15.90
CA ARG A 46 0.26 9.49 14.72
C ARG A 46 -0.52 9.23 13.43
N ARG A 47 -1.57 8.41 13.52
CA ARG A 47 -2.44 8.12 12.37
C ARG A 47 -3.21 9.38 11.93
N GLU A 48 -3.79 10.11 12.88
CA GLU A 48 -4.52 11.34 12.60
C GLU A 48 -3.61 12.42 12.02
N MET A 49 -2.39 12.58 12.54
CA MET A 49 -1.40 13.52 12.00
C MET A 49 -1.03 13.20 10.54
N LYS A 50 -0.77 11.92 10.23
CA LYS A 50 -0.49 11.49 8.85
C LYS A 50 -1.68 11.70 7.92
N GLN A 51 -2.89 11.49 8.42
CA GLN A 51 -4.11 11.72 7.67
C GLN A 51 -4.32 13.22 7.42
N ALA A 52 -4.18 14.06 8.44
CA ALA A 52 -4.28 15.51 8.34
C ALA A 52 -3.22 16.08 7.38
N GLN A 53 -1.99 15.57 7.41
CA GLN A 53 -0.95 15.95 6.45
C GLN A 53 -1.38 15.61 5.03
N ARG A 54 -1.85 14.37 4.78
CA ARG A 54 -2.35 13.97 3.47
C ARG A 54 -3.53 14.83 3.01
N GLU A 55 -4.49 15.10 3.89
CA GLU A 55 -5.64 15.95 3.58
C GLU A 55 -5.19 17.38 3.27
N SER A 56 -4.20 17.92 3.99
CA SER A 56 -3.63 19.23 3.69
C SER A 56 -2.93 19.27 2.32
N GLU A 57 -2.18 18.22 1.97
CA GLU A 57 -1.54 18.10 0.66
C GLU A 57 -2.59 18.03 -0.47
N VAL A 58 -3.67 17.27 -0.27
CA VAL A 58 -4.77 17.17 -1.25
C VAL A 58 -5.52 18.49 -1.38
N ASN A 59 -5.79 19.19 -0.28
CA ASN A 59 -6.44 20.50 -0.30
C ASN A 59 -5.53 21.60 -0.90
N SER A 60 -4.21 21.46 -0.79
CA SER A 60 -3.25 22.37 -1.43
C SER A 60 -3.15 22.16 -2.94
N MET A 61 -3.62 21.02 -3.46
CA MET A 61 -3.62 20.75 -4.89
C MET A 61 -4.72 21.54 -5.59
N PRO A 62 -4.40 22.40 -6.58
CA PRO A 62 -5.39 23.12 -7.36
C PRO A 62 -6.42 22.17 -8.01
N THR A 63 -7.69 22.39 -7.67
CA THR A 63 -8.85 21.61 -8.13
C THR A 63 -9.12 21.73 -9.62
N ALA A 64 -8.50 22.69 -10.31
CA ALA A 64 -8.72 23.00 -11.72
C ALA A 64 -7.89 22.16 -12.71
N LEU A 65 -7.01 21.26 -12.26
CA LEU A 65 -6.12 20.48 -13.15
C LEU A 65 -6.83 19.60 -14.19
N ASN A 66 -8.09 19.24 -13.95
CA ASN A 66 -8.88 18.48 -14.93
C ASN A 66 -9.42 19.37 -16.06
N ASN A 67 -9.64 20.65 -15.79
CA ASN A 67 -10.19 21.59 -16.77
C ASN A 67 -9.25 21.76 -17.97
N ASP A 68 -7.92 21.72 -17.75
CA ASP A 68 -6.91 21.80 -18.82
C ASP A 68 -7.02 20.66 -19.85
N TRP A 69 -7.64 19.54 -19.48
CA TRP A 69 -7.88 18.42 -20.39
C TRP A 69 -9.19 18.55 -21.19
N ILE A 70 -10.21 19.16 -20.58
CA ILE A 70 -11.56 19.35 -21.15
C ILE A 70 -11.62 20.59 -22.06
N ASP A 71 -10.81 21.60 -21.77
CA ASP A 71 -10.72 22.82 -22.57
C ASP A 71 -10.06 22.54 -23.92
N PRO A 72 -10.66 22.89 -25.08
CA PRO A 72 -10.00 22.82 -26.38
C PRO A 72 -8.85 23.82 -26.54
N MET A 73 -8.77 24.87 -25.71
CA MET A 73 -7.75 25.92 -25.79
C MET A 73 -7.11 26.22 -24.41
N PRO A 74 -6.43 25.25 -23.79
CA PRO A 74 -5.77 25.48 -22.50
C PRO A 74 -4.55 26.40 -22.66
N GLU A 75 -4.22 27.11 -21.60
CA GLU A 75 -2.97 27.89 -21.46
C GLU A 75 -1.73 27.04 -21.79
N ASP A 76 -0.71 27.67 -22.39
CA ASP A 76 0.53 26.99 -22.77
C ASP A 76 1.19 26.35 -21.54
N GLY A 77 1.23 25.00 -21.55
CA GLY A 77 1.76 24.21 -20.44
C GLY A 77 0.74 23.73 -19.39
N GLY A 78 -0.54 24.11 -19.49
CA GLY A 78 -1.58 23.62 -18.58
C GLY A 78 -1.73 22.09 -18.65
N ARG A 79 -1.73 21.51 -19.86
CA ARG A 79 -1.79 20.06 -20.05
C ARG A 79 -0.56 19.32 -19.52
N THR A 80 0.63 19.91 -19.63
CA THR A 80 1.88 19.27 -19.16
C THR A 80 2.00 19.33 -17.64
N LEU A 81 1.63 20.46 -17.03
CA LEU A 81 1.49 20.61 -15.58
C LEU A 81 0.46 19.62 -15.04
N ALA A 82 -0.71 19.54 -15.66
CA ALA A 82 -1.75 18.59 -15.30
C ALA A 82 -1.30 17.13 -15.45
N ALA A 83 -0.51 16.79 -16.48
CA ALA A 83 0.07 15.45 -16.66
C ALA A 83 1.08 15.10 -15.56
N ASN A 84 1.98 16.02 -15.20
CA ASN A 84 3.03 15.81 -14.20
C ASN A 84 2.48 15.65 -12.79
N MET A 85 1.36 16.30 -12.52
CA MET A 85 0.73 16.33 -11.21
C MET A 85 -0.39 15.28 -11.09
N ARG A 86 -0.84 14.70 -12.22
CA ARG A 86 -1.66 13.48 -12.28
C ARG A 86 -0.82 12.28 -11.82
N GLY A 87 -0.72 12.11 -10.50
CA GLY A 87 0.04 11.03 -9.86
C GLY A 87 0.78 11.48 -8.60
N VAL A 88 0.94 12.79 -8.39
CA VAL A 88 1.51 13.37 -7.16
C VAL A 88 0.34 13.64 -6.19
N GLY A 89 0.39 13.08 -4.98
CA GLY A 89 -0.65 13.28 -3.95
C GLY A 89 -1.97 12.54 -4.18
N MET A 90 -2.21 11.98 -5.37
CA MET A 90 -3.34 11.08 -5.59
C MET A 90 -3.01 9.75 -4.89
N ALA A 91 -3.72 9.44 -3.79
CA ALA A 91 -3.71 8.10 -3.21
C ALA A 91 -3.90 7.08 -4.35
N PRO A 92 -3.24 5.90 -4.32
CA PRO A 92 -3.44 4.89 -5.34
C PRO A 92 -4.93 4.69 -5.47
N LYS A 93 -5.49 5.11 -6.61
CA LYS A 93 -6.91 4.95 -6.89
C LYS A 93 -7.16 3.47 -6.65
N GLU A 94 -7.98 3.13 -5.66
CA GLU A 94 -8.36 1.74 -5.42
C GLU A 94 -9.15 1.29 -6.65
N GLU A 95 -8.42 0.88 -7.68
CA GLU A 95 -9.03 0.33 -8.85
C GLU A 95 -9.71 -0.97 -8.41
N PRO A 96 -10.95 -1.19 -8.85
CA PRO A 96 -11.63 -2.46 -8.62
C PRO A 96 -10.73 -3.62 -9.02
N GLU A 97 -10.78 -4.74 -8.29
CA GLU A 97 -9.88 -5.87 -8.53
C GLU A 97 -9.95 -6.36 -9.99
N TRP A 98 -11.15 -6.39 -10.58
CA TRP A 98 -11.34 -6.74 -12.00
C TRP A 98 -10.51 -5.84 -12.93
N LYS A 99 -10.36 -4.55 -12.60
CA LYS A 99 -9.62 -3.59 -13.40
C LYS A 99 -8.11 -3.73 -13.21
N LYS A 100 -7.65 -4.04 -11.99
CA LYS A 100 -6.24 -4.38 -11.71
C LYS A 100 -5.78 -5.61 -12.50
N HIS A 101 -6.66 -6.59 -12.67
CA HIS A 101 -6.36 -7.82 -13.42
C HIS A 101 -6.43 -7.65 -14.95
N ILE A 102 -7.21 -6.68 -15.46
CA ILE A 102 -7.42 -6.49 -16.91
C ILE A 102 -6.55 -5.37 -17.49
N SER A 103 -6.30 -4.27 -16.76
CA SER A 103 -5.50 -3.12 -17.22
C SER A 103 -3.99 -3.41 -17.33
N GLY A 104 -3.59 -4.67 -17.15
CA GLY A 104 -2.26 -5.12 -17.53
C GLY A 104 -1.24 -4.98 -16.42
N GLY A 105 -1.16 -6.01 -15.58
CA GLY A 105 0.03 -6.27 -14.77
C GLY A 105 1.28 -6.48 -15.65
N ALA A 106 2.33 -7.09 -15.10
CA ALA A 106 3.69 -7.26 -15.68
C ALA A 106 3.82 -7.82 -17.12
N LYS A 107 2.72 -8.12 -17.82
CA LYS A 107 2.65 -8.52 -19.23
C LYS A 107 2.11 -7.44 -20.18
N ALA A 108 1.56 -6.33 -19.66
CA ALA A 108 1.20 -5.20 -20.52
C ALA A 108 2.44 -4.44 -20.91
N SER A 109 2.70 -4.43 -22.21
CA SER A 109 3.76 -3.63 -22.78
C SER A 109 3.14 -2.47 -23.49
N TYR A 110 3.53 -1.28 -23.04
CA TYR A 110 3.20 -0.03 -23.68
C TYR A 110 4.26 0.28 -24.75
N GLY A 111 3.85 0.83 -25.89
CA GLY A 111 4.73 1.19 -27.00
C GLY A 111 4.71 0.24 -28.21
N LYS A 112 5.31 0.69 -29.32
CA LYS A 112 5.39 -0.07 -30.59
C LYS A 112 6.43 -1.19 -30.46
N LYS A 113 5.97 -2.42 -30.22
CA LYS A 113 6.84 -3.61 -30.17
C LYS A 113 7.14 -4.20 -31.55
N GLU A 114 6.30 -3.91 -32.54
CA GLU A 114 6.38 -4.50 -33.87
C GLU A 114 6.51 -3.41 -34.95
N THR A 115 7.33 -3.67 -35.96
CA THR A 115 7.55 -2.83 -37.14
C THR A 115 6.59 -3.14 -38.29
N LYS A 116 5.59 -4.00 -38.06
CA LYS A 116 4.59 -4.38 -39.08
C LYS A 116 3.69 -3.20 -39.45
N SER A 117 3.13 -3.27 -40.65
CA SER A 117 2.11 -2.31 -41.08
C SER A 117 0.81 -2.48 -40.27
N ILE A 118 -0.02 -1.43 -40.22
CA ILE A 118 -1.30 -1.46 -39.50
C ILE A 118 -2.26 -2.53 -40.04
N LEU A 119 -2.17 -2.87 -41.33
CA LEU A 119 -3.00 -3.89 -41.96
C LEU A 119 -2.64 -5.28 -41.46
N GLU A 120 -1.35 -5.61 -41.43
CA GLU A 120 -0.86 -6.91 -40.94
C GLU A 120 -1.14 -7.07 -39.44
N GLN A 121 -0.98 -5.99 -38.66
CA GLN A 121 -1.36 -5.99 -37.25
C GLN A 121 -2.83 -6.33 -37.07
N ARG A 122 -3.73 -5.69 -37.84
CA ARG A 122 -5.18 -5.95 -37.79
C ARG A 122 -5.53 -7.39 -38.20
N GLN A 123 -4.86 -7.92 -39.23
CA GLN A 123 -5.06 -9.29 -39.70
C GLN A 123 -4.62 -10.35 -38.68
N SER A 124 -3.59 -10.05 -37.88
CA SER A 124 -3.10 -10.96 -36.83
C SER A 124 -4.02 -11.09 -35.62
N LEU A 125 -5.02 -10.20 -35.47
CA LEU A 125 -5.94 -10.24 -34.35
C LEU A 125 -6.91 -11.43 -34.49
N PRO A 126 -7.16 -12.22 -33.43
CA PRO A 126 -8.08 -13.35 -33.48
C PRO A 126 -9.49 -12.99 -33.97
N ILE A 127 -9.94 -11.76 -33.66
CA ILE A 127 -11.24 -11.23 -34.09
C ILE A 127 -11.34 -11.01 -35.59
N TYR A 128 -10.22 -10.83 -36.30
CA TYR A 128 -10.21 -10.60 -37.74
C TYR A 128 -10.87 -11.75 -38.52
N LYS A 129 -10.81 -12.98 -37.98
CA LYS A 129 -11.48 -14.16 -38.55
C LYS A 129 -13.01 -14.06 -38.55
N LEU A 130 -13.56 -13.27 -37.64
CA LEU A 130 -15.00 -13.09 -37.44
C LEU A 130 -15.48 -11.78 -38.07
N LYS A 131 -14.63 -11.07 -38.81
CA LYS A 131 -14.94 -9.78 -39.46
C LYS A 131 -16.19 -9.87 -40.34
N ASP A 132 -16.38 -11.00 -41.01
CA ASP A 132 -17.44 -11.17 -42.00
C ASP A 132 -18.78 -11.58 -41.34
N ASP A 133 -18.75 -12.01 -40.07
CA ASP A 133 -19.91 -12.45 -39.27
C ASP A 133 -20.38 -11.38 -38.26
N LEU A 134 -19.75 -10.19 -38.26
CA LEU A 134 -19.99 -9.06 -37.36
C LEU A 134 -20.67 -7.91 -38.12
#